data_AF-H9VUG0-F1
#
_entry.id   AF-H9VUG0-F1
#
_cell.length_a   1.000
_cell.length_b   1.000
_cell.length_c   1.000
_cell.angle_alpha   90.00
_cell.angle_beta   90.00
_cell.angle_gamma   90.00
#
_symmetry.space_group_name_H-M   'P 1'
#
loop_
_entity.id
_entity.type
_entity.pdbx_description
1 polymer ?
#
loop_
_entity_poly.entity_id
_entity_poly.type
_entity_poly.pdbx_seq_one_letter_code
_entity_poly.pdbx_strand_id
1 'polypeptide(L)'
;FGRLRGLQHIDLSFSSNLEMLPSSFIFLSQLRHINVSDCCDLMMLPNFFGDLTGLQHIDMRGCHNLHRLPDSFGDLRDLRHINLS
;
A
#
# COMPACT_ATOMS: atom_id res chain seq x y z
N PHE A 1 10.99 7.90 -1.86
CA PHE A 1 10.14 9.03 -1.44
C PHE A 1 9.87 9.10 0.06
N GLY A 2 10.42 8.24 0.93
CA GLY A 2 10.17 8.28 2.39
C GLY A 2 10.57 9.55 3.16
N ARG A 3 11.09 10.60 2.48
CA ARG A 3 11.32 11.93 3.07
C ARG A 3 10.19 12.93 2.76
N LEU A 4 9.25 12.57 1.88
CA LEU A 4 8.11 13.41 1.50
C LEU A 4 7.01 13.32 2.57
N ARG A 5 7.25 13.92 3.74
CA ARG A 5 6.36 13.81 4.92
C ARG A 5 4.95 14.40 4.71
N GLY A 6 4.77 15.26 3.72
CA GLY A 6 3.45 15.81 3.33
C GLY A 6 2.74 15.02 2.24
N LEU A 7 3.31 13.91 1.78
CA LEU A 7 2.73 13.11 0.70
C LEU A 7 1.45 12.42 1.18
N GLN A 8 0.34 12.71 0.51
CA GLN A 8 -0.98 12.17 0.84
C GLN A 8 -1.46 11.12 -0.14
N HIS A 9 -0.97 11.15 -1.38
CA HIS A 9 -1.39 10.27 -2.46
C HIS A 9 -0.14 9.71 -3.14
N ILE A 10 -0.11 8.40 -3.33
CA ILE A 10 0.88 7.71 -4.13
C ILE A 10 0.15 6.88 -5.19
N ASP A 11 0.58 7.03 -6.44
CA ASP A 11 0.22 6.14 -7.52
C ASP A 11 1.47 5.39 -8.00
N LEU A 12 1.42 4.06 -7.88
CA LEU A 12 2.42 3.11 -8.35
C LEU A 12 1.79 2.11 -9.33
N SER A 13 0.60 2.39 -9.86
CA SER A 13 -0.10 1.47 -10.75
C SER A 13 0.76 1.06 -11.95
N PHE A 14 0.54 -0.16 -12.45
CA PHE A 14 1.28 -0.76 -13.57
C PHE A 14 2.80 -0.92 -13.34
N SER A 15 3.27 -0.92 -12.09
CA SER A 15 4.69 -1.13 -11.77
C SER A 15 5.09 -2.60 -11.89
N SER A 16 5.54 -3.00 -13.09
CA SER A 16 5.92 -4.38 -13.46
C SER A 16 7.24 -4.90 -12.86
N ASN A 17 7.72 -4.30 -11.76
CA ASN A 17 8.90 -4.78 -11.02
C ASN A 17 8.72 -4.53 -9.51
N LEU A 18 7.50 -4.18 -9.07
CA LEU A 18 7.23 -3.87 -7.67
C LEU A 18 6.87 -5.15 -6.92
N GLU A 19 7.88 -5.86 -6.45
CA GLU A 19 7.67 -7.11 -5.69
C GLU A 19 7.11 -6.87 -4.29
N MET A 20 7.49 -5.74 -3.67
CA MET A 20 7.09 -5.33 -2.33
C MET A 20 7.24 -3.81 -2.17
N LEU A 21 6.43 -3.20 -1.31
CA LEU A 21 6.61 -1.79 -0.94
C LEU A 21 7.86 -1.58 -0.05
N PRO A 22 8.69 -0.56 -0.33
CA PRO A 22 9.91 -0.31 0.43
C PRO A 22 9.62 0.12 1.88
N SER A 23 10.51 -0.26 2.82
CA SER A 23 10.40 0.07 4.25
C SER A 23 10.25 1.56 4.55
N SER A 24 10.72 2.42 3.65
CA SER A 24 10.58 3.87 3.77
C SER A 24 9.13 4.40 3.79
N PHE A 25 8.13 3.58 3.44
CA PHE A 25 6.71 3.93 3.56
C PHE A 25 6.29 4.25 5.00
N ILE A 26 6.96 3.66 6.00
CA ILE A 26 6.66 3.93 7.42
C ILE A 26 6.80 5.42 7.80
N PHE A 27 7.55 6.19 7.02
CA PHE A 27 7.76 7.62 7.26
C PHE A 27 6.70 8.52 6.61
N LEU A 28 5.76 7.96 5.85
CA LEU A 28 4.72 8.69 5.14
C LEU A 28 3.47 8.86 6.01
N SER A 29 3.62 9.54 7.15
CA SER A 29 2.58 9.66 8.18
C SER A 29 1.31 10.41 7.74
N GLN A 30 1.35 11.12 6.60
CA GLN A 30 0.19 11.81 6.03
C GLN A 30 -0.44 11.06 4.85
N LEU A 31 0.04 9.86 4.51
CA LEU A 31 -0.45 9.09 3.38
C LEU A 31 -1.89 8.64 3.61
N ARG A 32 -2.77 8.96 2.65
CA ARG A 32 -4.21 8.69 2.68
C ARG A 32 -4.65 7.75 1.56
N HIS A 33 -3.99 7.81 0.41
CA HIS A 33 -4.33 7.01 -0.77
C HIS A 33 -3.09 6.33 -1.35
N ILE A 34 -3.21 5.03 -1.59
CA ILE A 34 -2.22 4.23 -2.31
C ILE A 34 -2.93 3.54 -3.47
N ASN A 35 -2.44 3.76 -4.69
CA ASN A 35 -2.79 2.97 -5.85
C ASN A 35 -1.59 2.08 -6.23
N VAL A 36 -1.76 0.77 -6.16
CA VAL A 36 -0.81 -0.24 -6.66
C VAL A 36 -1.52 -1.16 -7.66
N SER A 37 -2.60 -0.71 -8.30
CA SER A 37 -3.34 -1.53 -9.26
C SER A 37 -2.43 -1.99 -10.39
N ASP A 38 -2.70 -3.18 -10.92
CA ASP A 38 -1.98 -3.79 -12.03
C ASP A 38 -0.46 -3.94 -11.77
N CYS A 39 -0.03 -3.95 -10.50
CA CYS A 39 1.32 -4.38 -10.11
C CYS A 39 1.37 -5.91 -10.08
N CYS A 40 1.55 -6.52 -11.25
CA CYS A 40 1.50 -7.96 -11.43
C CYS A 40 2.52 -8.73 -10.57
N ASP A 41 3.68 -8.14 -10.27
CA ASP A 41 4.75 -8.79 -9.48
C ASP A 41 4.64 -8.56 -7.98
N LEU A 42 3.66 -7.78 -7.52
CA LEU A 42 3.48 -7.52 -6.09
C LEU A 42 3.03 -8.79 -5.37
N MET A 43 3.94 -9.39 -4.60
CA MET A 43 3.69 -10.68 -3.93
C MET A 43 3.15 -10.50 -2.50
N MET A 44 3.56 -9.41 -1.83
CA MET A 44 3.16 -9.14 -0.45
C MET A 44 3.26 -7.65 -0.10
N LEU A 45 2.41 -7.24 0.86
CA LEU A 45 2.63 -5.99 1.58
C LEU A 45 3.55 -6.25 2.79
N PRO A 46 4.39 -5.27 3.17
CA PRO A 46 5.30 -5.43 4.29
C PRO A 46 4.59 -5.42 5.65
N ASN A 47 5.18 -6.04 6.68
CA ASN A 47 4.54 -6.17 8.00
C ASN A 47 4.26 -4.85 8.73
N PHE A 48 4.92 -3.74 8.36
CA PHE A 48 4.62 -2.41 8.91
C PHE A 48 3.40 -1.76 8.25
N PHE A 49 2.73 -2.41 7.28
CA PHE A 49 1.66 -1.77 6.53
C PHE A 49 0.52 -1.28 7.43
N GLY A 50 0.24 -1.99 8.53
CA GLY A 50 -0.68 -1.55 9.59
C GLY A 50 -0.31 -0.24 10.29
N ASP A 51 0.96 0.16 10.27
CA ASP A 51 1.44 1.41 10.86
C ASP A 51 1.00 2.63 10.04
N LEU A 52 0.51 2.44 8.81
CA LEU A 52 -0.13 3.46 7.98
C LEU A 52 -1.53 3.79 8.50
N THR A 53 -1.63 4.11 9.79
CA THR A 53 -2.89 4.32 10.52
C THR A 53 -3.80 5.40 9.93
N GLY A 54 -3.23 6.31 9.13
CA GLY A 54 -3.97 7.35 8.42
C GLY A 54 -4.45 6.98 7.01
N LEU A 55 -4.11 5.79 6.50
CA LEU A 55 -4.49 5.34 5.16
C LEU A 55 -6.00 5.14 5.07
N GLN A 56 -6.62 5.69 4.03
CA GLN A 56 -8.07 5.70 3.82
C GLN A 56 -8.49 4.86 2.61
N HIS A 57 -7.64 4.79 1.59
CA HIS A 57 -7.92 4.08 0.35
C HIS A 57 -6.69 3.29 -0.11
N ILE A 58 -6.92 2.04 -0.48
CA ILE A 58 -5.94 1.22 -1.19
C ILE A 58 -6.59 0.53 -2.39
N ASP A 59 -6.00 0.72 -3.57
CA ASP A 59 -6.36 -0.03 -4.77
C ASP A 59 -5.25 -1.04 -5.10
N MET A 60 -5.61 -2.32 -5.09
CA MET A 60 -4.77 -3.47 -5.43
C MET A 60 -5.39 -4.32 -6.54
N ARG A 61 -6.32 -3.76 -7.32
CA ARG A 61 -6.93 -4.43 -8.47
C ARG A 61 -5.87 -4.98 -9.39
N GLY A 62 -6.03 -6.19 -9.90
CA GLY A 62 -5.08 -6.77 -10.87
C GLY A 62 -3.70 -7.17 -10.30
N CYS A 63 -3.50 -7.10 -8.98
CA CYS A 63 -2.32 -7.65 -8.32
C CYS A 63 -2.40 -9.18 -8.19
N HIS A 64 -2.28 -9.89 -9.32
CA HIS A 64 -2.56 -11.33 -9.38
C HIS A 64 -1.64 -12.22 -8.52
N ASN A 65 -0.41 -11.79 -8.24
CA ASN A 65 0.55 -12.52 -7.38
C ASN A 65 0.41 -12.17 -5.87
N LEU A 66 -0.48 -11.25 -5.50
CA LEU A 66 -0.69 -10.88 -4.11
C LEU A 66 -1.59 -11.93 -3.42
N HIS A 67 -0.96 -12.92 -2.78
CA HIS A 67 -1.69 -14.06 -2.22
C HIS A 67 -2.09 -13.90 -0.74
N ARG A 68 -1.50 -12.94 -0.03
CA ARG A 68 -1.82 -12.69 1.39
C ARG A 68 -1.60 -11.22 1.77
N LEU A 69 -2.42 -10.75 2.70
CA LEU A 69 -2.19 -9.50 3.42
C LEU A 69 -1.41 -9.81 4.71
N PRO A 70 -0.54 -8.89 5.19
CA PRO A 70 0.12 -9.05 6.48
C PRO A 70 -0.90 -8.98 7.62
N ASP A 71 -0.63 -9.65 8.75
CA ASP A 71 -1.54 -9.64 9.91
C ASP A 71 -1.84 -8.22 10.41
N SER A 72 -0.86 -7.32 10.30
CA SER A 72 -1.00 -5.90 10.64
C SER A 72 -1.96 -5.13 9.73
N PHE A 73 -2.41 -5.69 8.60
CA PHE A 73 -3.38 -5.03 7.75
C PHE A 73 -4.68 -4.72 8.52
N GLY A 74 -5.03 -5.53 9.52
CA GLY A 74 -6.14 -5.28 10.44
C GLY A 74 -5.98 -4.05 11.34
N ASP A 75 -4.76 -3.51 11.46
CA ASP A 75 -4.45 -2.33 12.28
C ASP A 75 -4.70 -0.99 11.55
N LEU A 76 -5.11 -1.03 10.28
CA LEU A 76 -5.42 0.14 9.45
C LEU A 76 -6.72 0.83 9.91
N ARG A 77 -6.63 1.66 10.95
CA ARG A 77 -7.80 2.25 11.64
C ARG A 77 -8.65 3.20 10.78
N ASP A 78 -8.04 3.94 9.87
CA ASP A 78 -8.75 4.93 9.04
C ASP A 78 -9.18 4.38 7.67
N LEU A 79 -8.96 3.09 7.40
CA LEU A 79 -9.21 2.49 6.08
C LEU A 79 -10.70 2.38 5.80
N ARG A 80 -11.12 2.95 4.66
CA ARG A 80 -12.53 3.01 4.23
C ARG A 80 -12.80 2.25 2.96
N HIS A 81 -11.81 2.17 2.09
CA HIS A 81 -11.94 1.56 0.77
C HIS A 81 -10.76 0.65 0.46
N ILE A 82 -11.09 -0.57 0.05
CA ILE A 82 -10.15 -1.58 -0.42
C ILE A 82 -10.70 -2.09 -1.76
N ASN A 83 -9.88 -2.05 -2.80
CA ASN A 83 -10.17 -2.73 -4.06
C ASN A 83 -9.20 -3.90 -4.24
N LEU A 84 -9.74 -5.11 -4.30
CA LEU A 84 -9.01 -6.37 -4.51
C LEU A 84 -9.43 -7.09 -5.80
N SER A 85 -10.22 -6.42 -6.65
CA SER A 85 -10.90 -7.06 -7.78
C SER A 85 -9.95 -7.52 -8.88
#